data_AF-A0A6B1HJ28-F1
#
_entry.id   AF-A0A6B1HJ28-F1
#
_cell.length_a   1.000
_cell.length_b   1.000
_cell.length_c   1.000
_cell.angle_alpha   90.00
_cell.angle_beta   90.00
_cell.angle_gamma   90.00
#
_symmetry.space_group_name_H-M   'P 1'
#
loop_
_entity.id
_entity.type
_entity.pdbx_description
1 polymer ?
#
loop_
_entity_poly.entity_id
_entity_poly.type
_entity_poly.pdbx_seq_one_letter_code
_entity_poly.pdbx_strand_id
1 'polypeptide(L)'
;MLLTISTTHSPATDLGYLLHKNPARVQAFELSFGKAHVFYPQATEERCTVALLLDVDPVALVRGRGSMSTDYVNDRPYVASSFLSVAIARVFGSALGGRCRDRPELVAKPLPLVAGIAALPCRSADEVRELFEPLGYEVDLEPGDDASGSYRNVTLSGRKPLAEVLTHLYVLIPVLDGRKHYWVGDAEVDKLIARGEGWLEDHPRRDLIVRRYLKHRDNLANDALARLAEDAGAGSRDDNDRPGREAFVALADVRLAAVARALKESNATRVVDLGCGEGRLIERLLPD
;
A
#
# COMPACT_ATOMS: atom_id res chain seq x y z
N MET A 1 -4.64 -10.95 -2.01
CA MET A 1 -3.70 -9.90 -2.50
C MET A 1 -2.28 -10.46 -2.58
N LEU A 2 -1.49 -10.12 -3.59
CA LEU A 2 -0.16 -10.72 -3.85
C LEU A 2 0.94 -9.66 -4.09
N LEU A 3 2.07 -9.81 -3.38
CA LEU A 3 3.34 -9.15 -3.67
C LEU A 3 4.36 -10.23 -4.03
N THR A 4 5.11 -10.05 -5.12
CA THR A 4 6.28 -10.87 -5.43
C THR A 4 7.54 -10.00 -5.46
N ILE A 5 8.68 -10.56 -5.06
CA ILE A 5 9.99 -9.93 -5.23
C ILE A 5 10.92 -10.96 -5.83
N SER A 6 11.51 -10.63 -6.96
CA SER A 6 12.41 -11.50 -7.71
C SER A 6 13.80 -10.88 -7.82
N THR A 7 14.82 -11.72 -7.90
CA THR A 7 16.18 -11.31 -8.24
C THR A 7 16.87 -12.32 -9.15
N THR A 8 17.82 -11.83 -9.94
CA THR A 8 18.77 -12.62 -10.73
C THR A 8 20.21 -12.37 -10.25
N HIS A 9 20.38 -11.87 -9.02
CA HIS A 9 21.68 -11.92 -8.33
C HIS A 9 22.22 -13.36 -8.32
N SER A 10 23.53 -13.57 -8.25
CA SER A 10 24.12 -14.90 -8.18
C SER A 10 24.89 -15.06 -6.85
N PRO A 11 24.52 -16.05 -6.00
CA PRO A 11 23.38 -16.95 -6.17
C PRO A 11 22.04 -16.26 -5.84
N ALA A 12 21.00 -16.47 -6.65
CA ALA A 12 19.73 -15.77 -6.46
C ALA A 12 19.01 -16.20 -5.18
N THR A 13 19.27 -17.43 -4.73
CA THR A 13 18.78 -17.99 -3.47
C THR A 13 19.23 -17.20 -2.23
N ASP A 14 20.23 -16.32 -2.34
CA ASP A 14 20.60 -15.41 -1.25
C ASP A 14 19.46 -14.46 -0.84
N LEU A 15 18.46 -14.27 -1.71
CA LEU A 15 17.20 -13.60 -1.37
C LEU A 15 16.52 -14.23 -0.14
N GLY A 16 16.64 -15.54 0.06
CA GLY A 16 16.12 -16.25 1.23
C GLY A 16 16.78 -15.79 2.54
N TYR A 17 18.09 -15.65 2.55
CA TYR A 17 18.83 -15.14 3.72
C TYR A 17 18.51 -13.68 4.00
N LEU A 18 18.46 -12.85 2.96
CA LEU A 18 18.12 -11.43 3.11
C LEU A 18 16.73 -11.22 3.71
N LEU A 19 15.74 -12.04 3.31
CA LEU A 19 14.37 -11.97 3.82
C LEU A 19 14.14 -12.75 5.13
N HIS A 20 15.14 -13.52 5.58
CA HIS A 20 15.03 -14.47 6.69
C HIS A 20 13.87 -15.45 6.48
N LYS A 21 13.77 -15.99 5.26
CA LYS A 21 12.75 -16.96 4.86
C LYS A 21 13.41 -18.07 4.05
N ASN A 22 13.25 -19.30 4.52
CA ASN A 22 13.83 -20.46 3.85
C ASN A 22 13.00 -20.80 2.60
N PRO A 23 13.60 -20.83 1.39
CA PRO A 23 12.87 -21.16 0.15
C PRO A 23 12.18 -22.53 0.14
N ALA A 24 12.68 -23.50 0.90
CA ALA A 24 12.10 -24.84 1.01
C ALA A 24 10.91 -24.93 1.99
N ARG A 25 10.49 -23.81 2.61
CA ARG A 25 9.42 -23.80 3.61
C ARG A 25 8.35 -22.75 3.30
N VAL A 26 7.12 -23.22 3.16
CA VAL A 26 5.93 -22.36 3.19
C VAL A 26 5.64 -21.97 4.64
N GLN A 27 5.41 -20.68 4.90
CA GLN A 27 5.13 -20.14 6.22
C GLN A 27 3.85 -19.32 6.20
N ALA A 28 3.12 -19.32 7.32
CA ALA A 28 1.94 -18.49 7.54
C ALA A 28 2.12 -17.65 8.80
N PHE A 29 1.65 -16.40 8.75
CA PHE A 29 1.74 -15.43 9.85
C PHE A 29 0.35 -14.86 10.13
N GLU A 30 -0.09 -14.95 11.38
CA GLU A 30 -1.35 -14.35 11.82
C GLU A 30 -1.26 -12.82 11.86
N LEU A 31 -2.30 -12.17 11.35
CA LEU A 31 -2.52 -10.72 11.33
C LEU A 31 -3.88 -10.42 11.99
N SER A 32 -4.12 -9.19 12.40
CA SER A 32 -5.40 -8.79 13.02
C SER A 32 -6.60 -8.90 12.07
N PHE A 33 -6.35 -9.06 10.78
CA PHE A 33 -7.35 -9.08 9.70
C PHE A 33 -7.27 -10.33 8.83
N GLY A 34 -6.58 -11.38 9.27
CA GLY A 34 -6.39 -12.62 8.50
C GLY A 34 -4.97 -13.14 8.59
N LYS A 35 -4.43 -13.66 7.49
CA LYS A 35 -3.11 -14.29 7.43
C LYS A 35 -2.27 -13.74 6.29
N ALA A 36 -0.95 -13.82 6.47
CA ALA A 36 0.02 -13.65 5.41
C ALA A 36 0.79 -14.94 5.20
N HIS A 37 0.81 -15.42 3.96
CA HIS A 37 1.56 -16.59 3.52
C HIS A 37 2.82 -16.14 2.78
N VAL A 38 3.95 -16.75 3.14
CA VAL A 38 5.21 -16.61 2.39
C VAL A 38 5.66 -17.94 1.85
N PHE A 39 6.00 -17.94 0.56
CA PHE A 39 6.54 -19.09 -0.16
C PHE A 39 7.39 -18.62 -1.34
N TYR A 40 8.13 -19.55 -1.92
CA TYR A 40 9.02 -19.28 -3.05
C TYR A 40 8.54 -20.06 -4.27
N PRO A 41 7.79 -19.44 -5.20
CA PRO A 41 7.39 -20.11 -6.44
C PRO A 41 8.59 -20.50 -7.32
N GLN A 42 9.74 -19.81 -7.17
CA GLN A 42 10.98 -20.13 -7.86
C GLN A 42 12.18 -19.88 -6.94
N ALA A 43 13.10 -20.84 -6.85
CA ALA A 43 14.33 -20.73 -6.06
C ALA A 43 15.46 -21.55 -6.69
N THR A 44 16.04 -21.02 -7.77
CA THR A 44 17.23 -21.57 -8.43
C THR A 44 18.42 -20.62 -8.23
N GLU A 45 19.62 -21.04 -8.63
CA GLU A 45 20.81 -20.18 -8.53
C GLU A 45 20.73 -18.95 -9.46
N GLU A 46 20.03 -19.06 -10.58
CA GLU A 46 19.88 -18.02 -11.60
C GLU A 46 18.73 -17.05 -11.29
N ARG A 47 17.67 -17.55 -10.65
CA ARG A 47 16.50 -16.73 -10.31
C ARG A 47 15.81 -17.23 -9.06
N CYS A 48 15.54 -16.29 -8.15
CA CYS A 48 14.76 -16.55 -6.96
C CYS A 48 13.64 -15.52 -6.85
N THR A 49 12.43 -16.01 -6.58
CA THR A 49 11.23 -15.22 -6.40
C THR A 49 10.57 -15.63 -5.09
N VAL A 50 10.36 -14.66 -4.21
CA VAL A 50 9.47 -14.80 -3.04
C VAL A 50 8.08 -14.28 -3.41
N ALA A 51 7.05 -14.89 -2.82
CA ALA A 51 5.68 -14.43 -2.84
C ALA A 51 5.19 -14.17 -1.41
N LEU A 52 4.57 -13.02 -1.19
CA LEU A 52 3.82 -12.65 0.01
C LEU A 52 2.34 -12.54 -0.39
N LEU A 53 1.55 -13.55 -0.01
CA LEU A 53 0.12 -13.63 -0.29
C LEU A 53 -0.66 -13.31 0.97
N LEU A 54 -1.54 -12.31 0.91
CA LEU A 54 -2.45 -11.99 2.01
C LEU A 54 -3.80 -12.66 1.78
N ASP A 55 -4.21 -13.40 2.80
CA ASP A 55 -5.50 -14.06 2.96
C ASP A 55 -6.27 -13.30 4.05
N VAL A 56 -7.06 -12.32 3.63
CA VAL A 56 -7.77 -11.40 4.51
C VAL A 56 -9.17 -11.95 4.78
N ASP A 57 -9.57 -12.00 6.05
CA ASP A 57 -10.92 -12.43 6.43
C ASP A 57 -11.91 -11.26 6.32
N PRO A 58 -12.80 -11.23 5.30
CA PRO A 58 -13.73 -10.14 5.09
C PRO A 58 -14.78 -10.02 6.21
N VAL A 59 -15.09 -11.11 6.91
CA VAL A 59 -16.09 -11.12 7.98
C VAL A 59 -15.47 -10.57 9.27
N ALA A 60 -14.24 -10.99 9.59
CA ALA A 60 -13.51 -10.50 10.75
C ALA A 60 -13.20 -9.00 10.64
N LEU A 61 -12.96 -8.48 9.43
CA LEU A 61 -12.77 -7.05 9.17
C LEU A 61 -13.96 -6.18 9.64
N VAL A 62 -15.18 -6.72 9.58
CA VAL A 62 -16.42 -6.00 9.92
C VAL A 62 -16.90 -6.29 11.34
N ARG A 63 -16.79 -7.54 11.79
CA ARG A 63 -17.41 -8.00 13.06
C ARG A 63 -16.47 -7.98 14.28
N GLY A 64 -15.20 -7.64 14.11
CA GLY A 64 -14.20 -7.63 15.19
C GLY A 64 -14.22 -6.40 16.11
N ARG A 65 -13.66 -6.51 17.32
CA ARG A 65 -13.33 -5.35 18.16
C ARG A 65 -12.25 -4.52 17.43
N GLY A 66 -12.56 -3.26 17.10
CA GLY A 66 -11.72 -2.43 16.24
C GLY A 66 -12.01 -2.63 14.75
N SER A 67 -13.31 -2.70 14.39
CA SER A 67 -13.74 -2.90 13.00
C SER A 67 -13.06 -1.89 12.07
N MET A 68 -12.58 -2.41 10.95
CA MET A 68 -11.78 -1.67 9.98
C MET A 68 -12.55 -1.36 8.70
N SER A 69 -13.77 -1.92 8.62
CA SER A 69 -14.78 -1.64 7.61
C SER A 69 -16.16 -1.78 8.24
N THR A 70 -17.12 -0.99 7.77
CA THR A 70 -18.55 -1.14 8.10
C THR A 70 -19.30 -1.94 7.02
N ASP A 71 -18.65 -2.18 5.87
CA ASP A 71 -19.23 -2.86 4.72
C ASP A 71 -18.79 -4.32 4.64
N TYR A 72 -19.74 -5.26 4.56
CA TYR A 72 -19.46 -6.69 4.34
C TYR A 72 -18.95 -7.01 2.93
N VAL A 73 -19.25 -6.15 1.96
CA VAL A 73 -18.81 -6.28 0.58
C VAL A 73 -17.98 -5.06 0.23
N ASN A 74 -16.66 -5.25 0.19
CA ASN A 74 -15.67 -4.23 -0.10
C ASN A 74 -14.44 -4.84 -0.80
N ASP A 75 -13.57 -3.98 -1.31
CA ASP A 75 -12.36 -4.30 -2.08
C ASP A 75 -11.16 -4.73 -1.21
N ARG A 76 -11.20 -4.44 0.10
CA ARG A 76 -10.04 -4.50 1.01
C ARG A 76 -9.34 -5.87 1.07
N PRO A 77 -10.04 -7.02 0.99
CA PRO A 77 -9.38 -8.33 0.95
C PRO A 77 -8.54 -8.58 -0.31
N TYR A 78 -8.79 -7.83 -1.38
CA TYR A 78 -8.30 -8.15 -2.72
C TYR A 78 -7.23 -7.16 -3.21
N VAL A 79 -7.22 -5.93 -2.70
CA VAL A 79 -6.38 -4.83 -3.22
C VAL A 79 -5.10 -4.61 -2.42
N ALA A 80 -4.02 -4.18 -3.09
CA ALA A 80 -2.76 -3.70 -2.52
C ALA A 80 -2.93 -2.42 -1.71
N SER A 81 -3.51 -2.58 -0.53
CA SER A 81 -3.79 -1.51 0.44
C SER A 81 -2.70 -1.44 1.51
N SER A 82 -2.91 -0.54 2.47
CA SER A 82 -2.14 -0.50 3.72
C SER A 82 -2.03 -1.83 4.49
N PHE A 83 -2.88 -2.83 4.24
CA PHE A 83 -2.69 -4.19 4.77
C PHE A 83 -1.39 -4.84 4.29
N LEU A 84 -0.97 -4.56 3.06
CA LEU A 84 0.28 -5.07 2.50
C LEU A 84 1.48 -4.50 3.25
N SER A 85 1.48 -3.20 3.57
CA SER A 85 2.53 -2.58 4.39
C SER A 85 2.64 -3.21 5.77
N VAL A 86 1.50 -3.51 6.42
CA VAL A 86 1.49 -4.21 7.72
C VAL A 86 2.09 -5.60 7.58
N ALA A 87 1.73 -6.35 6.53
CA ALA A 87 2.29 -7.67 6.26
C ALA A 87 3.79 -7.63 5.96
N ILE A 88 4.27 -6.66 5.18
CA ILE A 88 5.71 -6.45 4.92
C ILE A 88 6.44 -6.23 6.25
N ALA A 89 5.95 -5.32 7.09
CA ALA A 89 6.59 -5.04 8.37
C ALA A 89 6.59 -6.27 9.31
N ARG A 90 5.49 -7.04 9.32
CA ARG A 90 5.37 -8.25 10.14
C ARG A 90 6.26 -9.39 9.67
N VAL A 91 6.30 -9.64 8.37
CA VAL A 91 6.92 -10.84 7.79
C VAL A 91 8.38 -10.60 7.39
N PHE A 92 8.68 -9.41 6.88
CA PHE A 92 10.01 -9.00 6.41
C PHE A 92 10.66 -7.93 7.30
N GLY A 93 10.22 -7.76 8.55
CA GLY A 93 10.69 -6.70 9.44
C GLY A 93 12.21 -6.66 9.68
N SER A 94 12.91 -7.80 9.69
CA SER A 94 14.38 -7.83 9.77
C SER A 94 15.03 -7.26 8.51
N ALA A 95 14.57 -7.68 7.33
CA ALA A 95 15.05 -7.21 6.04
C ALA A 95 14.72 -5.71 5.82
N LEU A 96 13.50 -5.31 6.17
CA LEU A 96 13.05 -3.93 6.17
C LEU A 96 13.90 -3.05 7.11
N GLY A 97 14.41 -3.61 8.21
CA GLY A 97 15.34 -2.92 9.10
C GLY A 97 16.80 -2.98 8.65
N GLY A 98 17.10 -3.47 7.44
CA GLY A 98 18.48 -3.58 6.95
C GLY A 98 19.35 -4.54 7.76
N ARG A 99 18.80 -5.66 8.23
CA ARG A 99 19.55 -6.65 9.03
C ARG A 99 19.59 -8.01 8.35
N CYS A 100 20.78 -8.56 8.14
CA CYS A 100 21.00 -9.96 7.76
C CYS A 100 22.29 -10.46 8.41
N ARG A 101 22.21 -11.57 9.16
CA ARG A 101 23.39 -12.15 9.83
C ARG A 101 24.17 -13.10 8.93
N ASP A 102 23.47 -13.79 8.04
CA ASP A 102 24.05 -14.86 7.22
C ASP A 102 24.72 -14.32 5.94
N ARG A 103 24.30 -13.11 5.50
CA ARG A 103 24.81 -12.38 4.32
C ARG A 103 24.90 -10.86 4.58
N PRO A 104 25.68 -10.41 5.58
CA PRO A 104 25.76 -8.98 5.93
C PRO A 104 26.24 -8.10 4.76
N GLU A 105 27.14 -8.62 3.92
CA GLU A 105 27.70 -7.96 2.75
C GLU A 105 26.66 -7.65 1.66
N LEU A 106 25.54 -8.37 1.64
CA LEU A 106 24.47 -8.17 0.66
C LEU A 106 23.43 -7.14 1.10
N VAL A 107 23.40 -6.75 2.38
CA VAL A 107 22.38 -5.86 2.96
C VAL A 107 22.38 -4.49 2.27
N ALA A 108 23.56 -3.88 2.12
CA ALA A 108 23.74 -2.58 1.50
C ALA A 108 24.03 -2.68 -0.01
N LYS A 109 24.13 -3.89 -0.55
CA LYS A 109 24.49 -4.10 -1.96
C LYS A 109 23.29 -3.83 -2.85
N PRO A 110 23.44 -3.02 -3.91
CA PRO A 110 22.40 -2.88 -4.93
C PRO A 110 22.22 -4.20 -5.71
N LEU A 111 21.04 -4.80 -5.61
CA LEU A 111 20.67 -6.03 -6.29
C LEU A 111 19.68 -5.74 -7.43
N PRO A 112 19.74 -6.47 -8.55
CA PRO A 112 18.69 -6.39 -9.58
C PRO A 112 17.41 -7.00 -9.02
N LEU A 113 16.46 -6.15 -8.65
CA LEU A 113 15.21 -6.53 -8.00
C LEU A 113 14.03 -6.17 -8.90
N VAL A 114 13.06 -7.08 -8.96
CA VAL A 114 11.79 -6.88 -9.64
C VAL A 114 10.67 -7.17 -8.65
N ALA A 115 9.88 -6.17 -8.29
CA ALA A 115 8.74 -6.31 -7.41
C ALA A 115 7.43 -6.27 -8.22
N GLY A 116 6.61 -7.32 -8.11
CA GLY A 116 5.30 -7.40 -8.74
C GLY A 116 4.18 -7.22 -7.72
N ILE A 117 3.27 -6.27 -7.95
CA ILE A 117 2.19 -5.91 -7.04
C ILE A 117 0.86 -6.10 -7.78
N ALA A 118 0.03 -7.02 -7.28
CA ALA A 118 -1.28 -7.26 -7.87
C ALA A 118 -2.36 -6.31 -7.29
N ALA A 119 -3.26 -5.84 -8.16
CA ALA A 119 -4.42 -5.03 -7.78
C ALA A 119 -4.07 -3.80 -6.92
N LEU A 120 -3.09 -3.00 -7.36
CA LEU A 120 -2.73 -1.73 -6.73
C LEU A 120 -3.78 -0.66 -7.06
N PRO A 121 -4.47 -0.09 -6.07
CA PRO A 121 -5.35 1.05 -6.29
C PRO A 121 -4.51 2.26 -6.70
N CYS A 122 -4.88 2.86 -7.82
CA CYS A 122 -4.24 4.08 -8.31
C CYS A 122 -5.28 4.93 -9.03
N ARG A 123 -5.15 6.26 -8.94
CA ARG A 123 -6.06 7.17 -9.65
C ARG A 123 -5.72 7.25 -11.13
N SER A 124 -4.42 7.21 -11.42
CA SER A 124 -3.88 7.21 -12.77
C SER A 124 -2.59 6.40 -12.82
N ALA A 125 -2.20 6.01 -14.04
CA ALA A 125 -0.89 5.39 -14.27
C ALA A 125 0.25 6.35 -13.93
N ASP A 126 0.07 7.63 -14.24
CA ASP A 126 1.09 8.66 -14.04
C ASP A 126 1.38 8.91 -12.57
N GLU A 127 0.36 8.79 -11.70
CA GLU A 127 0.56 8.90 -10.24
C GLU A 127 1.51 7.81 -9.71
N VAL A 128 1.43 6.58 -10.24
CA VAL A 128 2.35 5.51 -9.83
C VAL A 128 3.78 5.83 -10.31
N ARG A 129 3.91 6.32 -11.54
CA ARG A 129 5.21 6.73 -12.11
C ARG A 129 5.84 7.87 -11.33
N GLU A 130 5.08 8.93 -11.06
CA GLU A 130 5.52 10.10 -10.28
C GLU A 130 6.02 9.75 -8.87
N LEU A 131 5.60 8.62 -8.30
CA LEU A 131 6.04 8.16 -6.98
C LEU A 131 7.24 7.21 -7.01
N PHE A 132 7.41 6.43 -8.08
CA PHE A 132 8.45 5.40 -8.13
C PHE A 132 9.59 5.72 -9.11
N GLU A 133 9.34 6.38 -10.24
CA GLU A 133 10.40 6.73 -11.20
C GLU A 133 11.46 7.68 -10.62
N PRO A 134 11.14 8.71 -9.80
CA PRO A 134 12.15 9.54 -9.16
C PRO A 134 13.07 8.77 -8.20
N LEU A 135 12.60 7.65 -7.68
CA LEU A 135 13.39 6.73 -6.87
C LEU A 135 14.29 5.84 -7.74
N GLY A 136 14.26 5.93 -9.07
CA GLY A 136 15.07 5.13 -9.98
C GLY A 136 14.50 3.74 -10.25
N TYR A 137 13.17 3.58 -10.17
CA TYR A 137 12.50 2.40 -10.68
C TYR A 137 12.10 2.58 -12.15
N GLU A 138 12.22 1.52 -12.92
CA GLU A 138 11.44 1.33 -14.13
C GLU A 138 10.06 0.79 -13.72
N VAL A 139 9.00 1.44 -14.20
CA VAL A 139 7.62 1.18 -13.79
C VAL A 139 6.81 0.68 -14.98
N ASP A 140 6.43 -0.59 -14.94
CA ASP A 140 5.50 -1.18 -15.88
C ASP A 140 4.13 -1.39 -15.24
N LEU A 141 3.08 -1.10 -16.02
CA LEU A 141 1.70 -0.98 -15.54
C LEU A 141 0.75 -1.68 -16.49
N GLU A 142 0.22 -2.81 -16.05
CA GLU A 142 -0.84 -3.51 -16.76
C GLU A 142 -2.20 -3.15 -16.14
N PRO A 143 -3.26 -3.01 -16.97
CA PRO A 143 -4.62 -2.89 -16.45
C PRO A 143 -4.93 -4.05 -15.49
N GLY A 144 -5.59 -3.74 -14.37
CA GLY A 144 -6.17 -4.77 -13.53
C GLY A 144 -7.37 -5.44 -14.20
N ASP A 145 -7.83 -6.55 -13.62
CA ASP A 145 -9.00 -7.29 -14.10
C ASP A 145 -10.35 -6.58 -13.78
N ASP A 146 -10.31 -5.32 -13.35
CA ASP A 146 -11.50 -4.56 -12.97
C ASP A 146 -12.07 -3.75 -14.14
N ALA A 147 -13.39 -3.80 -14.29
CA ALA A 147 -14.10 -3.01 -15.29
C ALA A 147 -13.98 -1.48 -15.06
N SER A 148 -13.59 -1.03 -13.87
CA SER A 148 -13.45 0.38 -13.52
C SER A 148 -12.09 0.99 -13.87
N GLY A 149 -11.08 0.19 -14.22
CA GLY A 149 -9.70 0.66 -14.44
C GLY A 149 -9.05 1.33 -13.23
N SER A 150 -9.58 1.12 -12.03
CA SER A 150 -9.14 1.74 -10.77
C SER A 150 -8.03 0.95 -10.09
N TYR A 151 -7.73 -0.25 -10.58
CA TYR A 151 -6.63 -1.07 -10.09
C TYR A 151 -5.67 -1.41 -11.23
N ARG A 152 -4.40 -1.58 -10.90
CA ARG A 152 -3.36 -1.97 -11.84
C ARG A 152 -2.47 -3.05 -11.26
N ASN A 153 -1.95 -3.90 -12.15
CA ASN A 153 -0.82 -4.75 -11.82
C ASN A 153 0.45 -3.96 -12.11
N VAL A 154 1.32 -3.83 -11.11
CA VAL A 154 2.50 -2.97 -11.18
C VAL A 154 3.75 -3.82 -11.05
N THR A 155 4.67 -3.63 -11.99
CA THR A 155 6.01 -4.19 -11.92
C THR A 155 7.02 -3.08 -11.74
N LEU A 156 7.76 -3.13 -10.64
CA LEU A 156 8.83 -2.18 -10.32
C LEU A 156 10.18 -2.88 -10.47
N SER A 157 10.99 -2.42 -11.42
CA SER A 157 12.32 -2.97 -11.67
C SER A 157 13.40 -1.96 -11.30
N GLY A 158 14.46 -2.39 -10.62
CA GLY A 158 15.55 -1.49 -10.26
C GLY A 158 16.73 -2.20 -9.61
N ARG A 159 17.89 -1.52 -9.57
CA ARG A 159 19.10 -2.04 -8.92
C ARG A 159 19.32 -1.36 -7.57
N LYS A 160 18.85 -1.98 -6.48
CA LYS A 160 18.75 -1.36 -5.16
C LYS A 160 19.00 -2.34 -4.01
N PRO A 161 19.41 -1.88 -2.82
CA PRO A 161 19.35 -2.66 -1.61
C PRO A 161 17.92 -3.16 -1.33
N LEU A 162 17.78 -4.38 -0.84
CA LEU A 162 16.44 -4.95 -0.57
C LEU A 162 15.66 -4.15 0.47
N ALA A 163 16.34 -3.63 1.50
CA ALA A 163 15.73 -2.82 2.55
C ALA A 163 15.09 -1.55 1.99
N GLU A 164 15.74 -0.93 1.00
CA GLU A 164 15.23 0.26 0.30
C GLU A 164 13.96 -0.07 -0.48
N VAL A 165 13.96 -1.16 -1.27
CA VAL A 165 12.76 -1.62 -1.98
C VAL A 165 11.61 -1.89 -1.03
N LEU A 166 11.85 -2.63 0.07
CA LEU A 166 10.81 -2.89 1.07
C LEU A 166 10.31 -1.61 1.73
N THR A 167 11.18 -0.62 1.94
CA THR A 167 10.83 0.67 2.55
C THR A 167 9.96 1.50 1.63
N HIS A 168 10.32 1.62 0.35
CA HIS A 168 9.51 2.31 -0.64
C HIS A 168 8.12 1.68 -0.77
N LEU A 169 8.04 0.35 -0.88
CA LEU A 169 6.75 -0.36 -0.90
C LEU A 169 5.94 -0.12 0.38
N TYR A 170 6.58 -0.19 1.54
CA TYR A 170 5.93 0.02 2.83
C TYR A 170 5.30 1.42 2.95
N VAL A 171 5.98 2.46 2.45
CA VAL A 171 5.55 3.86 2.53
C VAL A 171 4.56 4.24 1.42
N LEU A 172 4.83 3.85 0.17
CA LEU A 172 4.13 4.38 -1.00
C LEU A 172 2.83 3.62 -1.33
N ILE A 173 2.71 2.34 -0.98
CA ILE A 173 1.45 1.60 -1.19
C ILE A 173 0.26 2.26 -0.44
N PRO A 174 0.38 2.64 0.85
CA PRO A 174 -0.66 3.40 1.54
C PRO A 174 -0.95 4.79 0.94
N VAL A 175 0.04 5.42 0.31
CA VAL A 175 -0.11 6.74 -0.35
C VAL A 175 -0.97 6.63 -1.61
N LEU A 176 -0.80 5.56 -2.36
CA LEU A 176 -1.60 5.24 -3.55
C LEU A 176 -3.04 4.83 -3.19
N ASP A 177 -3.20 3.97 -2.17
CA ASP A 177 -4.52 3.55 -1.68
C ASP A 177 -5.33 4.73 -1.10
N GLY A 178 -4.67 5.71 -0.48
CA GLY A 178 -5.31 6.90 0.10
C GLY A 178 -6.26 6.57 1.27
N ARG A 179 -6.32 5.32 1.71
CA ARG A 179 -7.25 4.79 2.72
C ARG A 179 -6.54 3.86 3.69
N LYS A 180 -5.99 4.43 4.76
CA LYS A 180 -5.46 3.64 5.88
C LYS A 180 -6.60 3.13 6.77
N HIS A 181 -6.58 1.84 7.11
CA HIS A 181 -7.62 1.17 7.90
C HIS A 181 -7.47 1.35 9.43
N TYR A 182 -6.35 1.92 9.88
CA TYR A 182 -6.05 2.18 11.30
C TYR A 182 -5.94 3.68 11.60
N TRP A 183 -6.05 4.06 12.87
CA TRP A 183 -5.85 5.43 13.32
C TRP A 183 -4.39 5.86 13.18
N VAL A 184 -4.15 7.04 12.59
CA VAL A 184 -2.81 7.63 12.44
C VAL A 184 -2.61 8.67 13.54
N GLY A 185 -1.55 8.55 14.33
CA GLY A 185 -1.16 9.52 15.36
C GLY A 185 0.33 9.86 15.27
N ASP A 186 0.87 10.53 16.28
CA ASP A 186 2.25 11.06 16.28
C ASP A 186 3.31 9.98 15.99
N ALA A 187 3.11 8.76 16.49
CA ALA A 187 4.01 7.64 16.22
C ALA A 187 4.12 7.26 14.72
N GLU A 188 3.15 7.64 13.88
CA GLU A 188 3.25 7.46 12.42
C GLU A 188 4.12 8.53 11.75
N VAL A 189 4.24 9.71 12.37
CA VAL A 189 5.19 10.75 11.92
C VAL A 189 6.60 10.21 12.13
N ASP A 190 6.94 9.76 13.33
CA ASP A 190 8.28 9.25 13.63
C ASP A 190 8.65 8.05 12.76
N LYS A 191 7.70 7.16 12.48
CA LYS A 191 7.89 6.06 11.52
C LYS A 191 8.11 6.55 10.10
N LEU A 192 7.36 7.55 9.65
CA LEU A 192 7.53 8.09 8.30
C LEU A 192 8.91 8.73 8.16
N ILE A 193 9.36 9.52 9.14
CA ILE A 193 10.69 10.15 9.13
C ILE A 193 11.77 9.07 9.12
N ALA A 194 11.74 8.13 10.06
CA ALA A 194 12.74 7.05 10.14
C ALA A 194 12.77 6.13 8.89
N ARG A 195 11.67 6.06 8.14
CA ARG A 195 11.58 5.29 6.88
C ARG A 195 11.79 6.14 5.64
N GLY A 196 11.71 7.45 5.78
CA GLY A 196 11.91 8.44 4.72
C GLY A 196 13.35 8.88 4.60
N GLU A 197 14.15 8.72 5.65
CA GLU A 197 15.57 9.10 5.69
C GLU A 197 16.34 8.58 4.47
N GLY A 198 17.04 9.49 3.79
CA GLY A 198 17.89 9.22 2.64
C GLY A 198 17.16 9.25 1.29
N TRP A 199 15.86 9.54 1.23
CA TRP A 199 15.13 9.59 -0.04
C TRP A 199 13.90 10.49 -0.06
N LEU A 200 13.18 10.62 1.05
CA LEU A 200 11.90 11.32 1.10
C LEU A 200 12.10 12.84 1.09
N GLU A 201 13.17 13.31 1.70
CA GLU A 201 13.59 14.72 1.74
C GLU A 201 13.75 15.32 0.33
N ASP A 202 14.32 14.53 -0.59
CA ASP A 202 14.64 14.91 -1.96
C ASP A 202 13.55 14.49 -2.97
N HIS A 203 12.51 13.79 -2.53
CA HIS A 203 11.48 13.28 -3.43
C HIS A 203 10.63 14.43 -3.99
N PRO A 204 10.43 14.55 -5.32
CA PRO A 204 9.69 15.68 -5.93
C PRO A 204 8.22 15.72 -5.48
N ARG A 205 7.66 14.58 -5.07
CA ARG A 205 6.31 14.45 -4.52
C ARG A 205 6.27 14.30 -3.00
N ARG A 206 7.31 14.76 -2.27
CA ARG A 206 7.41 14.67 -0.79
C ARG A 206 6.15 15.15 -0.08
N ASP A 207 5.67 16.35 -0.41
CA ASP A 207 4.47 16.94 0.20
C ASP A 207 3.23 16.07 0.02
N LEU A 208 3.05 15.49 -1.17
CA LEU A 208 1.96 14.56 -1.46
C LEU A 208 2.08 13.28 -0.62
N ILE A 209 3.28 12.68 -0.58
CA ILE A 209 3.58 11.46 0.17
C ILE A 209 3.26 11.68 1.65
N VAL A 210 3.83 12.71 2.26
CA VAL A 210 3.66 13.01 3.69
C VAL A 210 2.18 13.22 4.04
N ARG A 211 1.48 14.08 3.27
CA ARG A 211 0.06 14.38 3.53
C ARG A 211 -0.80 13.13 3.43
N ARG A 212 -0.64 12.31 2.39
CA ARG A 212 -1.46 11.10 2.21
C ARG A 212 -1.10 10.01 3.20
N TYR A 213 0.19 9.81 3.47
CA TYR A 213 0.65 8.85 4.47
C TYR A 213 0.04 9.16 5.85
N LEU A 214 -0.10 10.44 6.19
CA LEU A 214 -0.67 10.89 7.45
C LEU A 214 -2.18 11.18 7.40
N LYS A 215 -2.91 10.61 6.43
CA LYS A 215 -4.37 10.76 6.24
C LYS A 215 -4.84 12.22 6.18
N HIS A 216 -4.05 13.11 5.58
CA HIS A 216 -4.34 14.54 5.48
C HIS A 216 -4.56 15.23 6.83
N ARG A 217 -3.93 14.74 7.90
CA ARG A 217 -3.92 15.45 9.19
C ARG A 217 -2.91 16.58 9.11
N ASP A 218 -3.39 17.78 8.82
CA ASP A 218 -2.54 18.95 8.56
C ASP A 218 -1.52 19.20 9.69
N ASN A 219 -1.89 19.03 10.95
CA ASN A 219 -0.96 19.19 12.08
C ASN A 219 0.22 18.19 12.01
N LEU A 220 -0.06 16.91 11.75
CA LEU A 220 0.97 15.87 11.66
C LEU A 220 1.81 16.01 10.39
N ALA A 221 1.15 16.37 9.28
CA ALA A 221 1.83 16.54 7.99
C ALA A 221 2.76 17.75 8.01
N ASN A 222 2.35 18.86 8.61
CA ASN A 222 3.18 20.05 8.73
C ASN A 222 4.38 19.80 9.68
N ASP A 223 4.18 19.08 10.78
CA ASP A 223 5.28 18.66 11.67
C ASP A 223 6.29 17.78 10.92
N ALA A 224 5.82 16.74 10.22
CA ALA A 224 6.69 15.87 9.42
C ALA A 224 7.47 16.64 8.33
N LEU A 225 6.81 17.55 7.61
CA LEU A 225 7.45 18.37 6.58
C LEU A 225 8.48 19.35 7.17
N ALA A 226 8.21 19.92 8.35
CA ALA A 226 9.17 20.78 9.03
C ALA A 226 10.44 20.02 9.38
N ARG A 227 10.31 18.81 9.97
CA ARG A 227 11.45 17.95 10.31
C ARG A 227 12.27 17.53 9.07
N LEU A 228 11.62 17.13 7.99
CA LEU A 228 12.30 16.80 6.72
C LEU A 228 13.03 18.01 6.12
N ALA A 229 12.49 19.22 6.28
CA ALA A 229 13.13 20.44 5.78
C ALA A 229 14.34 20.88 6.62
N GLU A 230 14.34 20.59 7.92
CA GLU A 230 15.48 20.82 8.81
C GLU A 230 16.67 19.93 8.42
N ASP A 231 16.41 18.67 8.04
CA ASP A 231 17.45 17.73 7.59
C ASP A 231 17.96 18.03 6.16
N ALA A 232 17.10 18.59 5.28
CA ALA A 232 17.41 18.85 3.86
C ALA A 232 18.27 20.11 3.59
N GLY A 233 18.70 20.85 4.62
CA GLY A 233 19.60 21.99 4.43
C GLY A 233 19.10 23.05 3.44
N ALA A 234 18.00 23.74 3.77
CA ALA A 234 17.49 24.94 3.08
C ALA A 234 17.57 24.93 1.53
N GLY A 235 16.81 24.03 0.89
CA GLY A 235 16.52 24.06 -0.55
C GLY A 235 15.12 24.62 -0.84
N SER A 236 15.03 25.51 -1.82
CA SER A 236 13.89 26.36 -2.22
C SER A 236 12.51 25.69 -2.28
N ARG A 237 11.52 26.39 -1.72
CA ARG A 237 10.07 26.13 -1.89
C ARG A 237 9.64 26.50 -3.30
N ASP A 238 9.04 25.55 -4.01
CA ASP A 238 8.13 25.86 -5.10
C ASP A 238 6.70 25.55 -4.60
N ASP A 239 5.99 26.62 -4.30
CA ASP A 239 4.65 26.62 -3.71
C ASP A 239 3.63 26.65 -4.86
N ASN A 240 3.52 25.54 -5.60
CA ASN A 240 2.49 25.39 -6.63
C ASN A 240 2.27 23.93 -7.02
N ASP A 241 1.60 23.16 -6.15
CA ASP A 241 0.72 22.08 -6.63
C ASP A 241 -0.31 21.71 -5.56
N ARG A 242 -1.45 22.40 -5.55
CA ARG A 242 -2.67 21.88 -4.93
C ARG A 242 -3.49 21.21 -6.04
N PRO A 243 -3.30 19.91 -6.32
CA PRO A 243 -4.25 19.23 -7.17
C PRO A 243 -5.61 19.25 -6.46
N GLY A 244 -6.63 19.69 -7.22
CA GLY A 244 -8.02 19.61 -6.81
C GLY A 244 -8.34 18.21 -6.32
N ARG A 245 -9.11 18.13 -5.23
CA ARG A 245 -9.58 16.87 -4.67
C ARG A 245 -10.46 16.15 -5.68
N GLU A 246 -9.88 15.33 -6.54
CA GLU A 246 -10.60 14.20 -7.10
C GLU A 246 -10.65 13.14 -6.00
N ALA A 247 -11.81 13.01 -5.37
CA ALA A 247 -12.05 11.98 -4.37
C ALA A 247 -12.06 10.64 -5.10
N PHE A 248 -11.28 9.67 -4.62
CA PHE A 248 -11.46 8.28 -5.02
C PHE A 248 -12.90 7.89 -4.67
N VAL A 249 -13.74 7.67 -5.68
CA VAL A 249 -15.12 7.25 -5.45
C VAL A 249 -15.06 5.81 -4.95
N ALA A 250 -15.45 5.56 -3.69
CA ALA A 250 -15.50 4.19 -3.20
C ALA A 250 -16.49 3.39 -4.06
N LEU A 251 -16.18 2.14 -4.39
CA LEU A 251 -17.18 1.23 -4.99
C LEU A 251 -18.45 1.14 -4.14
N ALA A 252 -18.32 1.29 -2.81
CA ALA A 252 -19.46 1.41 -1.90
C ALA A 252 -20.33 2.64 -2.20
N ASP A 253 -19.73 3.79 -2.52
CA ASP A 253 -20.45 5.00 -2.89
C ASP A 253 -21.07 4.90 -4.28
N VAL A 254 -20.36 4.30 -5.25
CA VAL A 254 -20.91 3.99 -6.58
C VAL A 254 -22.13 3.08 -6.44
N ARG A 255 -22.01 2.00 -5.64
CA ARG A 255 -23.09 1.06 -5.36
C ARG A 255 -24.28 1.75 -4.70
N LEU A 256 -24.04 2.53 -3.65
CA LEU A 256 -25.11 3.24 -2.93
C LEU A 256 -25.81 4.27 -3.83
N ALA A 257 -25.07 4.97 -4.69
CA ALA A 257 -25.64 5.89 -5.67
C ALA A 257 -26.47 5.15 -6.73
N ALA A 258 -26.00 4.00 -7.22
CA ALA A 258 -26.74 3.17 -8.17
C ALA A 258 -28.03 2.60 -7.56
N VAL A 259 -27.96 2.08 -6.33
CA VAL A 259 -29.13 1.58 -5.57
C VAL A 259 -30.13 2.70 -5.33
N ALA A 260 -29.68 3.86 -4.86
CA ALA A 260 -30.55 5.01 -4.64
C ALA A 260 -31.25 5.48 -5.91
N ARG A 261 -30.53 5.48 -7.06
CA ARG A 261 -31.10 5.81 -8.37
C ARG A 261 -32.18 4.81 -8.78
N ALA A 262 -31.90 3.51 -8.71
CA ALA A 262 -32.86 2.46 -9.04
C ALA A 262 -34.13 2.54 -8.17
N LEU A 263 -33.98 2.85 -6.88
CA LEU A 263 -35.12 3.04 -5.97
C LEU A 263 -35.96 4.26 -6.36
N LYS A 264 -35.32 5.39 -6.72
CA LYS A 264 -36.03 6.59 -7.21
C LYS A 264 -36.75 6.31 -8.54
N GLU A 265 -36.10 5.63 -9.48
CA GLU A 265 -36.70 5.24 -10.77
C GLU A 265 -37.87 4.27 -10.61
N SER A 266 -37.86 3.43 -9.57
CA SER A 266 -38.97 2.53 -9.26
C SER A 266 -40.20 3.21 -8.63
N ASN A 267 -40.13 4.52 -8.32
CA ASN A 267 -41.16 5.26 -7.57
C ASN A 267 -41.55 4.58 -6.24
N ALA A 268 -40.61 3.91 -5.58
CA ALA A 268 -40.85 3.27 -4.30
C ALA A 268 -41.22 4.31 -3.22
N THR A 269 -42.39 4.14 -2.59
CA THR A 269 -42.85 5.03 -1.50
C THR A 269 -42.40 4.58 -0.11
N ARG A 270 -41.93 3.33 0.01
CA ARG A 270 -41.41 2.74 1.24
C ARG A 270 -40.24 1.82 0.88
N VAL A 271 -39.13 1.95 1.61
CA VAL A 271 -37.92 1.15 1.43
C VAL A 271 -37.57 0.50 2.77
N VAL A 272 -37.24 -0.79 2.74
CA VAL A 272 -36.72 -1.53 3.90
C VAL A 272 -35.25 -1.81 3.65
N ASP A 273 -34.37 -1.24 4.47
CA ASP A 273 -32.91 -1.42 4.36
C ASP A 273 -32.44 -2.53 5.31
N LEU A 274 -32.26 -3.74 4.77
CA LEU A 274 -31.82 -4.91 5.53
C LEU A 274 -30.30 -4.95 5.61
N GLY A 275 -29.76 -4.90 6.84
CA GLY A 275 -28.32 -4.82 7.06
C GLY A 275 -27.76 -3.40 6.90
N CYS A 276 -28.56 -2.39 7.25
CA CYS A 276 -28.30 -0.97 7.00
C CYS A 276 -27.01 -0.37 7.60
N GLY A 277 -26.35 -1.08 8.52
CA GLY A 277 -25.15 -0.56 9.20
C GLY A 277 -25.40 0.83 9.82
N GLU A 278 -24.56 1.80 9.46
CA GLU A 278 -24.70 3.22 9.89
C GLU A 278 -25.84 3.99 9.19
N GLY A 279 -26.60 3.37 8.28
CA GLY A 279 -27.75 4.00 7.61
C GLY A 279 -27.38 4.87 6.39
N ARG A 280 -26.21 4.64 5.77
CA ARG A 280 -25.72 5.47 4.64
C ARG A 280 -26.61 5.45 3.39
N LEU A 281 -27.39 4.39 3.18
CA LEU A 281 -28.38 4.35 2.10
C LEU A 281 -29.58 5.26 2.42
N ILE A 282 -30.04 5.22 3.68
CA ILE A 282 -31.14 6.06 4.17
C ILE A 282 -30.76 7.53 4.06
N GLU A 283 -29.55 7.91 4.49
CA GLU A 283 -29.03 9.28 4.39
C GLU A 283 -29.14 9.82 2.95
N ARG A 284 -28.83 9.00 1.94
CA ARG A 284 -28.92 9.38 0.51
C ARG A 284 -30.34 9.38 -0.07
N LEU A 285 -31.28 8.72 0.59
CA LEU A 285 -32.69 8.66 0.20
C LEU A 285 -33.52 9.77 0.87
N LEU A 286 -33.01 10.38 1.94
CA LEU A 286 -33.61 11.55 2.54
C LEU A 286 -33.54 12.73 1.56
N PRO A 287 -34.60 13.56 1.48
CA PRO A 287 -34.53 14.83 0.78
C PRO A 287 -33.58 15.80 1.52
N ASP A 288 -32.94 16.69 0.75
CA ASP A 288 -32.19 17.84 1.31
C ASP A 288 -33.08 18.74 2.18
#